data_AF-A0A1J4RUQ6-F1
#
_entry.id   AF-A0A1J4RUQ6-F1
#
_cell.length_a   1.000
_cell.length_b   1.000
_cell.length_c   1.000
_cell.angle_alpha   90.00
_cell.angle_beta   90.00
_cell.angle_gamma   90.00
#
_symmetry.space_group_name_H-M   'P 1'
#
loop_
_entity.id
_entity.type
_entity.pdbx_description
1 polymer ?
#
loop_
_entity_poly.entity_id
_entity_poly.type
_entity_poly.pdbx_seq_one_letter_code
_entity_poly.pdbx_strand_id
1 'polypeptide(L)'
;MAFDIGQELWLDESKTTIQSKLGTTLFPSFWVIIKNIYVLTGIILFFMIVVGGVGMIANAGNAEKQKQSSQTITSAVIGYVIMFAAYWIVKIIEIVTDKKIFL
;
A
#
# COMPACT_ATOMS: atom_id res chain seq x y z
N MET A 1 32.77 -32.65 -38.00
CA MET A 1 31.76 -32.50 -36.93
C MET A 1 31.91 -31.09 -36.39
N ALA A 2 31.18 -30.14 -36.98
CA ALA A 2 31.22 -28.74 -36.52
C ALA A 2 30.18 -28.59 -35.41
N PHE A 3 30.61 -28.02 -34.28
CA PHE A 3 29.79 -27.74 -33.11
C PHE A 3 28.89 -26.54 -33.43
N ASP A 4 27.60 -26.81 -33.61
CA ASP A 4 26.58 -25.84 -34.02
C ASP A 4 26.14 -24.99 -32.82
N ILE A 5 26.99 -24.02 -32.46
CA ILE A 5 26.76 -23.04 -31.37
C ILE A 5 25.55 -22.13 -31.61
N GLY A 6 25.00 -22.12 -32.82
CA GLY A 6 23.87 -21.26 -33.19
C GLY A 6 22.52 -21.73 -32.64
N GLN A 7 22.35 -23.03 -32.37
CA GLN A 7 21.08 -23.56 -31.86
C GLN A 7 21.04 -23.64 -30.32
N GLU A 8 22.19 -23.73 -29.66
CA GLU A 8 22.27 -23.81 -28.20
C GLU A 8 22.22 -22.42 -27.52
N LEU A 9 22.52 -21.35 -28.26
CA LEU A 9 22.39 -19.96 -27.79
C LEU A 9 20.99 -19.36 -27.98
N TRP A 10 20.08 -20.05 -28.67
CA TRP A 10 18.72 -19.55 -28.95
C TRP A 10 17.61 -20.40 -28.31
N LEU A 11 17.94 -21.43 -27.53
CA LEU A 11 16.97 -22.22 -26.75
C LEU A 11 17.14 -22.04 -25.25
N ASP A 12 17.56 -20.87 -24.79
CA ASP A 12 17.40 -20.49 -23.40
C ASP A 12 16.21 -19.53 -23.25
N GLU A 13 15.04 -20.16 -23.21
CA GLU A 13 13.75 -19.60 -22.80
C GLU A 13 13.76 -19.19 -21.30
N SER A 14 14.87 -18.62 -20.80
CA SER A 14 15.07 -18.31 -19.38
C SER A 14 14.60 -16.94 -18.91
N LYS A 15 13.68 -16.27 -19.62
CA LYS A 15 13.25 -14.92 -19.21
C LYS A 15 11.75 -14.66 -19.15
N THR A 16 10.90 -15.69 -19.23
CA THR A 16 9.44 -15.55 -19.03
C THR A 16 8.83 -16.52 -18.01
N THR A 17 9.62 -17.40 -17.38
CA THR A 17 9.12 -18.27 -16.27
C THR A 17 9.44 -17.68 -14.89
N ILE A 18 10.55 -16.93 -14.75
CA ILE A 18 10.86 -16.20 -13.50
C ILE A 18 10.06 -14.88 -13.41
N GLN A 19 9.75 -14.27 -14.55
CA GLN A 19 8.81 -13.15 -14.64
C GLN A 19 7.37 -13.60 -14.39
N SER A 20 6.96 -14.81 -14.76
CA SER A 20 5.59 -15.26 -14.55
C SER A 20 5.35 -15.83 -13.16
N LYS A 21 6.29 -16.50 -12.48
CA LYS A 21 6.00 -17.01 -11.12
C LYS A 21 6.04 -15.94 -10.03
N LEU A 22 7.00 -15.02 -10.07
CA LEU A 22 7.00 -13.82 -9.21
C LEU A 22 5.92 -12.82 -9.68
N GLY A 23 5.76 -12.67 -11.00
CA GLY A 23 4.70 -11.95 -11.71
C GLY A 23 3.28 -12.30 -11.31
N THR A 24 2.99 -13.58 -11.21
CA THR A 24 1.62 -14.07 -11.01
C THR A 24 1.29 -14.36 -9.55
N THR A 25 2.28 -14.38 -8.65
CA THR A 25 2.02 -14.57 -7.20
C THR A 25 2.17 -13.30 -6.37
N LEU A 26 3.08 -12.38 -6.71
CA LEU A 26 3.27 -11.14 -5.94
C LEU A 26 2.41 -9.98 -6.46
N PHE A 27 2.13 -9.92 -7.76
CA PHE A 27 1.39 -8.81 -8.35
C PHE A 27 -0.13 -8.87 -8.12
N PRO A 28 -0.79 -10.03 -7.94
CA PRO A 28 -2.23 -10.04 -7.61
C PRO A 28 -2.54 -9.40 -6.25
N SER A 29 -1.69 -9.62 -5.24
CA SER A 29 -1.89 -9.05 -3.90
C SER A 29 -1.87 -7.52 -3.93
N PHE A 30 -0.98 -6.93 -4.72
CA PHE A 30 -0.92 -5.48 -4.91
C PHE A 30 -2.20 -4.92 -5.54
N TRP A 31 -2.74 -5.63 -6.55
CA TRP A 31 -3.98 -5.22 -7.21
C TRP A 31 -5.19 -5.22 -6.27
N VAL A 32 -5.31 -6.25 -5.42
CA VAL A 32 -6.36 -6.34 -4.40
C VAL A 32 -6.24 -5.18 -3.39
N ILE A 33 -5.02 -4.87 -2.94
CA ILE A 33 -4.78 -3.78 -2.01
C ILE A 33 -5.19 -2.43 -2.62
N ILE A 34 -4.85 -2.17 -3.90
CA ILE A 34 -5.25 -0.92 -4.57
C ILE A 34 -6.76 -0.79 -4.65
N LYS A 35 -7.48 -1.84 -5.05
CA LYS A 35 -8.94 -1.79 -5.16
C LYS A 35 -9.63 -1.57 -3.81
N ASN A 36 -9.05 -2.11 -2.74
CA ASN A 36 -9.60 -2.05 -1.39
C ASN A 36 -8.89 -1.03 -0.48
N ILE A 37 -8.07 -0.14 -1.05
CA ILE A 37 -7.20 0.74 -0.27
C ILE A 37 -7.99 1.63 0.69
N TYR A 38 -9.14 2.15 0.27
CA TYR A 38 -9.98 3.01 1.11
C TYR A 38 -10.51 2.28 2.35
N VAL A 39 -10.96 1.04 2.19
CA VAL A 39 -11.44 0.20 3.30
C VAL A 39 -10.27 -0.15 4.21
N LEU A 40 -9.13 -0.53 3.61
CA LEU A 40 -7.93 -0.90 4.34
C LEU A 40 -7.38 0.27 5.17
N THR A 41 -7.34 1.48 4.61
CA THR A 41 -6.95 2.70 5.32
C THR A 41 -7.86 2.96 6.51
N GLY A 42 -9.18 2.82 6.37
CA GLY A 42 -10.12 2.98 7.48
C GLY A 42 -9.86 1.99 8.62
N ILE A 43 -9.61 0.72 8.28
CA ILE A 43 -9.28 -0.32 9.26
C ILE A 43 -7.96 0.00 9.98
N ILE A 44 -6.90 0.34 9.23
CA ILE A 44 -5.59 0.67 9.79
C ILE A 44 -5.70 1.89 10.71
N LEU A 45 -6.42 2.93 10.28
CA LEU A 45 -6.65 4.13 11.09
C LEU A 45 -7.34 3.77 12.41
N PHE A 46 -8.39 2.95 12.34
CA PHE A 46 -9.12 2.51 13.52
C PHE A 46 -8.19 1.80 14.52
N PHE A 47 -7.39 0.84 14.06
CA PHE A 47 -6.43 0.16 14.93
C PHE A 47 -5.36 1.10 15.50
N MET A 48 -4.83 2.04 14.70
CA MET A 48 -3.85 3.01 15.21
C MET A 48 -4.43 3.94 16.28
N ILE A 49 -5.67 4.41 16.12
CA ILE A 49 -6.35 5.23 17.11
C ILE A 49 -6.64 4.42 18.37
N VAL A 50 -7.10 3.17 18.24
CA VAL A 50 -7.36 2.30 19.40
C VAL A 50 -6.07 2.00 20.14
N VAL A 51 -5.00 1.57 19.46
CA VAL A 51 -3.71 1.25 20.10
C VAL A 51 -3.05 2.50 20.67
N GLY A 52 -3.06 3.62 19.94
CA GLY A 52 -2.51 4.89 20.41
C GLY A 52 -3.31 5.48 21.59
N GLY A 53 -4.64 5.41 21.54
CA GLY A 53 -5.54 5.91 22.58
C GLY A 53 -5.48 5.08 23.85
N VAL A 54 -5.56 3.75 23.73
CA VAL A 54 -5.35 2.84 24.87
C VAL A 54 -3.92 2.99 25.40
N GLY A 55 -2.93 3.15 24.53
CA GLY A 55 -1.55 3.42 24.89
C GLY A 55 -1.38 4.72 25.70
N MET A 56 -2.09 5.79 25.35
CA MET A 56 -2.09 7.05 26.11
C MET A 56 -2.59 6.84 27.54
N ILE A 57 -3.66 6.07 27.73
CA ILE A 57 -4.24 5.80 29.05
C ILE A 57 -3.35 4.84 29.85
N ALA A 58 -2.89 3.75 29.23
CA ALA A 58 -2.06 2.74 29.88
C ALA A 58 -0.68 3.28 30.29
N ASN A 59 -0.17 4.28 29.57
CA ASN A 59 1.14 4.88 29.82
C ASN A 59 1.05 6.25 30.53
N ALA A 60 -0.09 6.62 31.10
CA ALA A 60 -0.29 7.93 31.74
C ALA A 60 0.68 8.24 32.90
N GLY A 61 1.40 7.25 33.42
CA GLY A 61 2.44 7.41 34.45
C GLY A 61 3.89 7.46 33.92
N ASN A 62 4.11 7.30 32.60
CA ASN A 62 5.45 7.32 31.99
C ASN A 62 5.47 8.33 30.83
N ALA A 63 6.15 9.46 31.07
CA ALA A 63 6.23 10.57 30.12
C ALA A 63 6.78 10.18 28.74
N GLU A 64 7.73 9.23 28.69
CA GLU A 64 8.34 8.79 27.44
C GLU A 64 7.35 7.97 26.59
N LYS A 65 6.67 7.03 27.21
CA LYS A 65 5.65 6.20 26.55
C LYS A 65 4.38 6.99 26.20
N GLN A 66 4.05 8.00 26.99
CA GLN A 66 2.96 8.92 26.67
C GLN A 66 3.28 9.74 25.42
N LYS A 67 4.50 10.28 25.30
CA LYS A 67 4.95 10.99 24.11
C LYS A 67 4.92 10.10 22.86
N GLN A 68 5.34 8.84 22.99
CA GLN A 68 5.25 7.86 21.90
C GLN A 68 3.78 7.61 21.48
N SER A 69 2.86 7.47 22.43
CA SER A 69 1.44 7.26 22.16
C SER A 69 0.83 8.46 21.42
N SER A 70 1.15 9.68 21.86
CA SER A 70 0.76 10.92 21.16
C SER A 70 1.31 10.99 19.74
N GLN A 71 2.57 10.58 19.54
CA GLN A 71 3.20 10.56 18.23
C GLN A 71 2.53 9.55 17.30
N THR A 72 2.15 8.37 17.81
CA THR A 72 1.39 7.36 17.06
C THR A 72 0.03 7.86 16.61
N ILE A 73 -0.71 8.56 17.48
CA ILE A 73 -2.00 9.15 17.10
C ILE A 73 -1.78 10.25 16.05
N THR A 74 -0.76 11.10 16.25
CA THR A 74 -0.46 12.20 15.32
C THR A 74 -0.07 11.67 13.94
N SER A 75 0.76 10.63 13.86
CA SER A 75 1.14 10.01 12.59
C SER A 75 -0.05 9.34 11.91
N ALA A 76 -0.95 8.70 12.66
CA ALA A 76 -2.19 8.14 12.15
C ALA A 76 -3.09 9.23 11.53
N VAL A 77 -3.26 10.35 12.23
CA VAL A 77 -4.04 11.51 11.73
C VAL A 77 -3.40 12.09 10.47
N ILE A 78 -2.09 12.29 10.44
CA ILE A 78 -1.40 12.80 9.25
C ILE A 78 -1.59 11.86 8.06
N GLY A 79 -1.43 10.55 8.25
CA GLY A 79 -1.66 9.55 7.21
C GLY A 79 -3.10 9.59 6.66
N TYR A 80 -4.08 9.77 7.55
CA TYR A 80 -5.48 9.92 7.14
C TYR A 80 -5.73 11.20 6.36
N VAL A 81 -5.18 12.33 6.81
CA VAL A 81 -5.33 13.63 6.13
C VAL A 81 -4.76 13.57 4.70
N ILE A 82 -3.63 12.89 4.51
CA ILE A 82 -3.05 12.69 3.17
C ILE A 82 -4.01 11.89 2.28
N MET A 83 -4.57 10.79 2.79
CA MET A 83 -5.54 9.99 2.01
C MET A 83 -6.82 10.75 1.72
N PHE A 84 -7.30 11.52 2.69
CA PHE A 84 -8.45 12.39 2.52
C PHE A 84 -8.19 13.42 1.41
N ALA A 85 -7.04 14.12 1.45
CA ALA A 85 -6.66 15.08 0.41
C ALA A 85 -6.55 14.43 -0.98
N ALA A 86 -5.96 13.23 -1.07
CA ALA A 86 -5.88 12.48 -2.32
C ALA A 86 -7.26 12.18 -2.92
N TYR A 87 -8.23 11.76 -2.09
CA TYR A 87 -9.61 11.55 -2.52
C TYR A 87 -10.24 12.83 -3.08
N TRP A 88 -10.04 13.97 -2.42
CA TRP A 88 -10.57 15.25 -2.90
C TRP A 88 -9.98 15.68 -4.24
N ILE A 89 -8.66 15.53 -4.41
CA ILE A 89 -7.99 15.84 -5.68
C ILE A 89 -8.61 15.03 -6.82
N VAL A 90 -8.76 13.71 -6.62
CA VAL A 90 -9.38 12.81 -7.61
C VAL A 90 -10.82 13.23 -7.89
N LYS A 91 -11.62 13.52 -6.87
CA LYS A 91 -13.01 13.96 -7.04
C LYS A 91 -13.15 15.25 -7.83
N ILE A 92 -12.27 16.21 -7.60
CA ILE A 92 -12.25 17.46 -8.37
C ILE A 92 -11.94 17.16 -9.84
N ILE A 93 -10.98 16.28 -10.12
CA ILE A 93 -10.65 15.89 -11.49
C ILE A 93 -11.83 15.20 -12.17
N GLU A 94 -12.55 14.32 -11.47
CA GLU A 94 -13.76 13.66 -12.01
C GLU A 94 -14.85 14.67 -12.39
N ILE A 95 -15.08 15.67 -11.54
CA ILE A 95 -16.06 16.74 -11.79
C ILE A 95 -15.66 17.56 -13.03
N VAL A 96 -14.38 17.89 -13.17
CA VAL A 96 -13.90 18.70 -14.30
C VAL A 96 -13.85 17.91 -15.61
N THR A 97 -13.54 16.61 -15.54
CA THR A 97 -13.33 15.76 -16.73
C THR A 97 -14.63 15.08 -17.20
N ASP A 98 -15.71 15.16 -16.42
CA ASP A 98 -16.98 14.44 -16.64
C ASP A 98 -16.77 12.92 -16.90
N LYS A 99 -15.67 12.39 -16.36
CA LYS A 99 -15.24 11.01 -16.52
C LYS A 99 -15.03 10.41 -15.14
N LYS A 100 -15.69 9.29 -14.90
CA LYS A 100 -15.54 8.48 -13.68
C LYS A 100 -14.20 7.73 -13.75
N ILE A 101 -13.23 8.19 -12.97
CA ILE A 101 -11.87 7.59 -12.91
C ILE A 101 -11.85 6.51 -11.82
N PHE A 102 -12.62 6.71 -10.76
CA PHE A 102 -12.84 5.76 -9.69
C PHE A 102 -14.36 5.61 -9.48
N LEU A 103 -14.94 4.65 -10.22
CA LEU A 103 -16.37 4.26 -10.22
C LEU A 103 -17.39 5.29 -10.77
#